data_AF-A0A9D8IHS1-F1
#
_entry.id   AF-A0A9D8IHS1-F1
#
_cell.length_a   1.000
_cell.length_b   1.000
_cell.length_c   1.000
_cell.angle_alpha   90.00
_cell.angle_beta   90.00
_cell.angle_gamma   90.00
#
_symmetry.space_group_name_H-M   'P 1'
#
loop_
_entity.id
_entity.type
_entity.pdbx_description
1 polymer ?
#
loop_
_entity_poly.entity_id
_entity_poly.type
_entity_poly.pdbx_seq_one_letter_code
_entity_poly.pdbx_strand_id
1 'polypeptide(L)'
;MPDFNSSSRRNFLPVACAALGSGMAGKLHAEALTSRRVVSRLPIQPRLQWEEMNGYCGECCVQQAALHFGTYVSQFVCRAMIDPNQKSQLLVGLNEQTVLSALRLNSVAFDYTRAPIP
;
A
#
# COMPACT_ATOMS: atom_id res chain seq x y z
N MET A 1 54.62 32.49 6.18
CA MET A 1 54.84 33.59 5.21
C MET A 1 55.69 33.05 4.08
N PRO A 2 55.40 33.36 2.80
CA PRO A 2 55.16 34.71 2.31
C PRO A 2 53.86 34.93 1.52
N ASP A 3 53.66 36.21 1.20
CA ASP A 3 52.51 36.93 0.65
C ASP A 3 52.40 36.89 -0.88
N PHE A 4 51.20 37.18 -1.43
CA PHE A 4 51.07 38.17 -2.51
C PHE A 4 49.63 38.70 -2.66
N ASN A 5 49.54 40.02 -2.64
CA ASN A 5 48.39 40.89 -2.87
C ASN A 5 48.14 41.04 -4.38
N SER A 6 46.89 40.96 -4.84
CA SER A 6 46.45 41.66 -6.05
C SER A 6 44.93 41.81 -6.09
N SER A 7 44.47 42.97 -5.62
CA SER A 7 43.48 43.84 -6.28
C SER A 7 42.75 43.28 -7.53
N SER A 8 41.44 43.11 -7.41
CA SER A 8 40.54 43.54 -8.49
C SER A 8 39.20 44.00 -7.95
N ARG A 9 38.98 45.29 -8.11
CA ARG A 9 37.76 46.03 -7.80
C ARG A 9 36.61 45.53 -8.68
N ARG A 10 35.39 45.58 -8.15
CA ARG A 10 34.31 46.46 -8.67
C ARG A 10 33.05 46.31 -7.82
N ASN A 11 32.85 47.29 -6.94
CA ASN A 11 31.53 47.73 -6.50
C ASN A 11 30.74 48.16 -7.74
N PHE A 12 29.55 47.62 -7.94
CA PHE A 12 28.43 48.32 -8.57
C PHE A 12 27.13 47.69 -8.07
N LEU A 13 26.55 48.30 -7.04
CA LEU A 13 25.13 48.22 -6.76
C LEU A 13 24.43 49.25 -7.66
N PRO A 14 23.37 48.87 -8.37
CA PRO A 14 22.28 49.80 -8.61
C PRO A 14 21.01 49.30 -7.93
N VAL A 15 20.45 50.21 -7.14
CA VAL A 15 19.09 50.24 -6.64
C VAL A 15 18.10 50.18 -7.81
N ALA A 16 17.10 49.30 -7.73
CA ALA A 16 15.79 49.46 -8.36
C ALA A 16 14.81 48.50 -7.64
N CYS A 17 13.92 49.04 -6.80
CA CYS A 17 12.57 49.45 -7.15
C CYS A 17 11.57 48.34 -6.83
N ALA A 18 10.79 48.57 -5.77
CA ALA A 18 9.67 47.73 -5.38
C ALA A 18 8.64 47.64 -6.52
N ALA A 19 8.27 46.41 -6.87
CA ALA A 19 7.00 46.13 -7.55
C ALA A 19 6.33 44.98 -6.80
N LEU A 20 5.23 45.34 -6.14
CA LEU A 20 4.25 44.45 -5.52
C LEU A 20 3.77 43.42 -6.56
N GLY A 21 4.35 42.23 -6.52
CA GLY A 21 3.73 41.04 -7.05
C GLY A 21 2.88 40.43 -5.94
N SER A 22 1.61 40.82 -5.83
CA SER A 22 0.59 40.08 -5.09
C SER A 22 0.33 38.74 -5.78
N GLY A 23 1.32 37.85 -5.75
CA GLY A 23 1.13 36.43 -6.03
C GLY A 23 0.55 35.81 -4.77
N MET A 24 -0.71 35.38 -4.85
CA MET A 24 -1.43 34.75 -3.76
C MET A 24 -0.51 33.81 -2.98
N ALA A 25 -0.28 34.14 -1.71
CA ALA A 25 0.27 33.21 -0.74
C ALA A 25 -0.73 32.07 -0.62
N GLY A 26 -0.58 31.08 -1.50
CA GLY A 26 -1.29 29.82 -1.41
C GLY A 26 -0.97 29.23 -0.06
N LYS A 27 -1.97 29.21 0.82
CA LYS A 27 -1.92 28.45 2.06
C LYS A 27 -1.73 26.99 1.66
N LEU A 28 -0.49 26.53 1.62
CA LEU A 28 -0.19 25.11 1.59
C LEU A 28 -0.62 24.58 2.96
N HIS A 29 -1.88 24.17 3.06
CA HIS A 29 -2.31 23.26 4.09
C HIS A 29 -1.58 21.95 3.82
N ALA A 30 -0.40 21.79 4.41
CA ALA A 30 0.20 20.49 4.63
C ALA A 30 -0.72 19.78 5.65
N GLU A 31 -1.81 19.21 5.15
CA GLU A 31 -2.69 18.38 5.94
C GLU A 31 -1.87 17.13 6.27
N ALA A 32 -1.39 17.06 7.50
CA ALA A 32 -0.81 15.86 8.04
C ALA A 32 -1.90 14.78 7.95
N LEU A 33 -1.78 13.89 6.97
CA LEU A 33 -2.61 12.69 6.82
C LEU A 33 -2.56 11.93 8.14
N THR A 34 -3.52 12.21 9.02
CA THR A 34 -3.78 11.40 10.18
C THR A 34 -4.34 10.11 9.60
N SER A 35 -3.46 9.14 9.37
CA SER A 35 -3.84 7.81 8.90
C SER A 35 -4.71 7.19 9.98
N ARG A 36 -6.02 7.39 9.85
CA ARG A 36 -7.01 6.73 10.70
C ARG A 36 -6.90 5.25 10.38
N ARG A 37 -6.37 4.47 11.33
CA ARG A 37 -6.36 3.01 11.22
C ARG A 37 -7.80 2.54 11.07
N VAL A 38 -8.17 2.14 9.85
CA VAL A 38 -9.44 1.46 9.62
C VAL A 38 -9.24 -0.01 9.91
N VAL A 39 -9.94 -0.51 10.92
CA VAL A 39 -10.02 -1.95 11.22
C VAL A 39 -11.41 -2.40 10.82
N SER A 40 -11.55 -3.01 9.63
CA SER A 40 -12.73 -3.78 9.28
C SER A 40 -12.45 -5.24 9.59
N ARG A 41 -13.33 -5.88 10.36
CA ARG A 41 -13.19 -7.28 10.74
C ARG A 41 -14.44 -8.03 10.31
N LEU A 42 -14.24 -9.13 9.59
CA LEU A 42 -15.32 -10.04 9.25
C LEU A 42 -15.96 -10.60 10.53
N PRO A 43 -17.30 -10.78 10.58
CA PRO A 43 -18.01 -11.32 11.74
C PRO A 43 -17.82 -12.84 11.87
N ILE A 44 -16.57 -13.31 11.81
CA ILE A 44 -16.17 -14.70 11.95
C ILE A 44 -14.96 -14.81 12.89
N GLN A 45 -14.73 -16.01 13.43
CA GLN A 45 -13.58 -16.26 14.29
C GLN A 45 -12.28 -16.29 13.48
N PRO A 46 -11.17 -15.76 14.03
CA PRO A 46 -9.86 -15.84 13.38
C PRO A 46 -9.41 -17.31 13.26
N ARG A 47 -8.60 -17.59 12.25
CA ARG A 47 -8.01 -18.91 11.99
C ARG A 47 -6.50 -18.78 12.01
N LEU A 48 -5.84 -19.88 12.39
CA LEU A 48 -4.39 -19.97 12.39
C LEU A 48 -3.90 -20.30 10.98
N GLN A 49 -2.90 -19.57 10.52
CA GLN A 49 -2.14 -19.94 9.34
C GLN A 49 -1.18 -21.09 9.67
N TRP A 50 -0.84 -21.87 8.66
CA TRP A 50 0.29 -22.80 8.73
C TRP A 50 1.58 -22.09 8.32
N GLU A 51 2.70 -22.47 8.91
CA GLU A 51 4.00 -21.78 8.76
C GLU A 51 4.96 -22.54 7.83
N GLU A 52 4.61 -23.74 7.40
CA GLU A 52 5.39 -24.55 6.48
C GLU A 52 5.32 -24.01 5.04
N MET A 53 6.30 -24.41 4.21
CA MET A 53 6.29 -24.15 2.76
C MET A 53 6.07 -22.66 2.40
N ASN A 54 6.89 -21.79 2.97
CA ASN A 54 6.83 -20.32 2.83
C ASN A 54 5.58 -19.67 3.45
N GLY A 55 4.84 -20.40 4.29
CA GLY A 55 3.67 -19.90 5.01
C GLY A 55 2.41 -19.91 4.16
N TYR A 56 1.25 -19.97 4.83
CA TYR A 56 -0.07 -20.06 4.19
C TYR A 56 -0.91 -18.78 4.40
N CYS A 57 -0.26 -17.63 4.45
CA CYS A 57 -0.93 -16.37 4.80
C CYS A 57 -2.04 -16.02 3.79
N GLY A 58 -1.77 -16.12 2.48
CA GLY A 58 -2.75 -15.85 1.43
C GLY A 58 -3.89 -16.88 1.41
N GLU A 59 -3.56 -18.16 1.58
CA GLU A 59 -4.54 -19.24 1.63
C GLU A 59 -5.44 -19.13 2.86
N CYS A 60 -4.89 -18.72 4.01
CA CYS A 60 -5.64 -18.46 5.23
C CYS A 60 -6.59 -17.26 5.02
N CYS A 61 -6.15 -16.19 4.37
CA CYS A 61 -7.00 -15.06 3.99
C CYS A 61 -8.19 -15.52 3.11
N VAL A 62 -7.94 -16.33 2.08
CA VAL A 62 -9.02 -16.85 1.20
C VAL A 62 -9.93 -17.81 1.95
N GLN A 63 -9.38 -18.69 2.80
CA GLN A 63 -10.19 -19.58 3.65
C GLN A 63 -11.15 -18.78 4.54
N GLN A 64 -10.69 -17.68 5.13
CA GLN A 64 -11.52 -16.81 5.97
C GLN A 64 -12.61 -16.10 5.16
N ALA A 65 -12.28 -15.60 3.97
CA ALA A 65 -13.28 -15.00 3.08
C ALA A 65 -14.33 -16.03 2.65
N ALA A 66 -13.93 -17.23 2.24
CA ALA A 66 -14.83 -18.30 1.84
C ALA A 66 -15.75 -18.74 2.99
N LEU A 67 -15.18 -18.90 4.19
CA LEU A 67 -15.93 -19.24 5.41
C LEU A 67 -16.98 -18.19 5.74
N HIS A 68 -16.66 -16.91 5.58
CA HIS A 68 -17.61 -15.83 5.79
C HIS A 68 -18.85 -15.94 4.89
N PHE A 69 -18.69 -16.42 3.66
CA PHE A 69 -19.79 -16.64 2.70
C PHE A 69 -20.39 -18.06 2.77
N GLY A 70 -20.00 -18.88 3.74
CA GLY A 70 -20.59 -20.20 4.01
C GLY A 70 -19.91 -21.39 3.32
N THR A 71 -18.78 -21.18 2.64
CA THR A 71 -18.02 -22.25 1.98
C THR A 71 -16.74 -22.55 2.75
N TYR A 72 -16.52 -23.82 3.11
CA TYR A 72 -15.25 -24.25 3.69
C TYR A 72 -14.28 -24.75 2.61
N VAL A 73 -13.04 -24.28 2.67
CA VAL A 73 -11.90 -24.78 1.89
C VAL A 73 -10.68 -24.85 2.82
N SER A 74 -9.82 -25.86 2.64
CA SER A 74 -8.57 -25.96 3.42
C SER A 74 -7.47 -25.13 2.79
N GLN A 75 -6.51 -24.67 3.61
CA GLN A 75 -5.35 -23.90 3.14
C GLN A 75 -4.54 -24.68 2.08
N PHE A 76 -4.41 -26.00 2.27
CA PHE A 76 -3.78 -26.91 1.31
C PHE A 76 -4.51 -26.97 -0.03
N VAL A 77 -5.85 -27.03 -0.02
CA VAL A 77 -6.66 -27.07 -1.25
C VAL A 77 -6.56 -25.74 -1.99
N CYS A 78 -6.62 -24.60 -1.29
CA CYS A 78 -6.39 -23.28 -1.90
C CYS A 78 -5.07 -23.23 -2.67
N ARG A 79 -3.99 -23.76 -2.09
CA ARG A 79 -2.68 -23.84 -2.75
C ARG A 79 -2.69 -24.76 -3.96
N ALA A 80 -3.29 -25.94 -3.83
CA ALA A 80 -3.40 -26.92 -4.90
C ALA A 80 -4.20 -26.40 -6.12
N MET A 81 -5.10 -25.43 -5.93
CA MET A 81 -5.82 -24.76 -7.03
C MET A 81 -4.91 -23.86 -7.88
N ILE A 82 -3.80 -23.37 -7.32
CA ILE A 82 -2.83 -22.51 -8.02
C ILE A 82 -1.71 -23.37 -8.61
N ASP A 83 -1.15 -24.25 -7.79
CA ASP A 83 -0.10 -25.18 -8.18
C ASP A 83 -0.38 -26.54 -7.55
N PRO A 84 -0.78 -27.55 -8.33
CA PRO A 84 -1.01 -28.91 -7.84
C PRO A 84 0.22 -29.53 -7.15
N ASN A 85 1.43 -29.07 -7.48
CA ASN A 85 2.68 -29.53 -6.85
C ASN A 85 3.03 -28.76 -5.57
N GLN A 86 2.27 -27.73 -5.21
CA GLN A 86 2.41 -26.92 -4.00
C GLN A 86 3.78 -26.25 -3.82
N LYS A 87 4.46 -25.96 -4.92
CA LYS A 87 5.72 -25.21 -4.90
C LYS A 87 5.49 -23.70 -4.85
N SER A 88 4.32 -23.26 -5.30
CA SER A 88 3.91 -21.85 -5.26
C SER A 88 3.00 -21.54 -4.08
N GLN A 89 3.13 -20.33 -3.54
CA GLN A 89 2.27 -19.78 -2.49
C GLN A 89 1.16 -18.89 -3.09
N LEU A 90 0.04 -18.76 -2.38
CA LEU A 90 -0.99 -17.78 -2.72
C LEU A 90 -0.56 -16.39 -2.27
N LEU A 91 -0.45 -15.47 -3.22
CA LEU A 91 -0.15 -14.07 -3.01
C LEU A 91 -1.35 -13.23 -3.45
N VAL A 92 -1.87 -12.42 -2.52
CA VAL A 92 -2.95 -11.47 -2.79
C VAL A 92 -2.42 -10.34 -3.69
N GLY A 93 -3.13 -10.04 -4.77
CA GLY A 93 -2.73 -9.13 -5.85
C GLY A 93 -1.98 -9.80 -7.00
N LEU A 94 -1.77 -11.12 -6.97
CA LEU A 94 -0.96 -11.85 -7.97
C LEU A 94 -1.68 -13.08 -8.53
N ASN A 95 -2.12 -14.01 -7.67
CA ASN A 95 -2.68 -15.30 -8.10
C ASN A 95 -3.93 -15.74 -7.33
N GLU A 96 -4.45 -14.92 -6.43
CA GLU A 96 -5.64 -15.20 -5.62
C GLU A 96 -6.90 -15.38 -6.48
N GLN A 97 -6.96 -14.71 -7.65
CA GLN A 97 -8.16 -14.71 -8.48
C GLN A 97 -8.50 -16.11 -9.00
N THR A 98 -7.51 -16.97 -9.22
CA THR A 98 -7.71 -18.37 -9.63
C THR A 98 -8.51 -19.12 -8.58
N VAL A 99 -8.17 -18.94 -7.31
CA VAL A 99 -8.83 -19.60 -6.17
C VAL A 99 -10.20 -18.99 -5.93
N LEU A 100 -10.31 -17.66 -5.93
CA LEU A 100 -11.59 -16.98 -5.73
C LEU A 100 -12.62 -17.34 -6.81
N SER A 101 -12.18 -17.41 -8.08
CA SER A 101 -13.05 -17.82 -9.19
C SER A 101 -13.46 -19.28 -9.09
N ALA A 102 -12.56 -20.19 -8.69
CA ALA A 102 -12.89 -21.59 -8.45
C ALA A 102 -13.92 -21.76 -7.32
N LEU A 103 -13.85 -20.92 -6.29
CA LEU A 103 -14.81 -20.86 -5.19
C LEU A 103 -16.09 -20.08 -5.53
N ARG A 104 -16.21 -19.54 -6.75
CA ARG A 104 -17.31 -18.68 -7.21
C ARG A 104 -17.51 -17.44 -6.33
N LEU A 105 -16.43 -16.90 -5.81
CA LEU A 105 -16.41 -15.65 -5.06
C LEU A 105 -16.10 -14.49 -6.00
N ASN A 106 -16.94 -13.46 -5.96
CA ASN A 106 -16.65 -12.19 -6.63
C ASN A 106 -15.76 -11.34 -5.74
N SER A 107 -14.73 -10.75 -6.32
CA SER A 107 -13.76 -9.88 -5.66
C SER A 107 -13.58 -8.58 -6.43
N VAL A 108 -13.25 -7.52 -5.70
CA VAL A 108 -12.79 -6.25 -6.26
C VAL A 108 -11.46 -5.91 -5.61
N ALA A 109 -10.53 -5.37 -6.39
CA ALA A 109 -9.25 -4.92 -5.85
C ALA A 109 -9.48 -3.82 -4.81
N PHE A 110 -8.67 -3.82 -3.75
CA PHE A 110 -8.74 -2.79 -2.74
C PHE A 110 -8.28 -1.45 -3.33
N ASP A 111 -9.12 -0.43 -3.23
CA ASP A 111 -8.79 0.92 -3.66
C ASP A 111 -8.08 1.68 -2.54
N TYR A 112 -6.75 1.80 -2.66
CA TYR A 112 -5.90 2.51 -1.70
C TYR A 112 -6.11 4.03 -1.69
N THR A 113 -6.78 4.59 -2.70
CA THR A 113 -7.02 6.04 -2.81
C THR A 113 -8.32 6.46 -2.12
N ARG A 114 -9.22 5.51 -1.85
CA ARG A 114 -10.50 5.76 -1.21
C ARG A 114 -10.40 5.55 0.30
N ALA A 115 -10.97 6.48 1.07
CA ALA A 115 -11.16 6.29 2.49
C ALA A 115 -12.07 5.05 2.71
N PRO A 116 -11.65 4.05 3.52
CA PRO A 116 -12.46 2.87 3.76
C PRO A 116 -13.78 3.28 4.41
N ILE A 117 -14.89 2.84 3.84
CA ILE A 117 -16.21 3.03 4.43
C ILE A 117 -16.42 1.88 5.42
N PRO A 118 -16.71 2.17 6.70
CA PRO A 118 -16.91 1.15 7.72
C PRO A 118 -18.14 0.28 7.46
#